data_AF-A0A381XDH2-F1
#
_entry.id   AF-A0A381XDH2-F1
#
_cell.length_a   1.000
_cell.length_b   1.000
_cell.length_c   1.000
_cell.angle_alpha   90.00
_cell.angle_beta   90.00
_cell.angle_gamma   90.00
#
_symmetry.space_group_name_H-M   'P 1'
#
loop_
_entity.id
_entity.type
_entity.pdbx_description
1 polymer ?
#
loop_
_entity_poly.entity_id
_entity_poly.type
_entity_poly.pdbx_seq_one_letter_code
_entity_poly.pdbx_strand_id
1 'polypeptide(L)'
;MENKEALKTSAMDLAFSRQGMKGSYSGILPSFRFSGNMNETRFPAQIGGFNTETGELTLDKISSQISASSSISLSQNIYDGGVWWNTIRQARNSYRITEQ
;
A
#
# COMPACT_ATOMS: atom_id res chain seq x y z
N MET A 1 17.36 -30.63 25.69
CA MET A 1 17.21 -30.05 24.33
C MET A 1 16.42 -28.73 24.30
N GLU A 2 15.62 -28.41 25.34
CA GLU A 2 14.82 -27.17 25.43
C GLU A 2 15.59 -25.86 25.24
N ASN A 3 16.84 -25.78 25.70
CA ASN A 3 17.59 -24.52 25.67
C ASN A 3 17.89 -24.04 24.23
N LYS A 4 17.99 -24.94 23.25
CA LYS A 4 18.28 -24.58 21.85
C LYS A 4 17.08 -23.97 21.15
N GLU A 5 15.89 -24.50 21.39
CA GLU A 5 14.64 -23.96 20.83
C GLU A 5 14.27 -22.64 21.52
N ALA A 6 14.44 -22.54 22.84
CA ALA A 6 14.24 -21.29 23.58
C ALA A 6 15.15 -20.16 23.08
N LEU A 7 16.46 -20.42 22.93
CA LEU A 7 17.41 -19.44 22.39
C LEU A 7 17.09 -19.02 20.95
N LYS A 8 16.65 -19.97 20.12
CA LYS A 8 16.23 -19.68 18.73
C LYS A 8 14.99 -18.80 18.71
N THR A 9 13.99 -19.09 19.54
CA THR A 9 12.78 -18.26 19.66
C THR A 9 13.12 -16.86 20.17
N SER A 10 13.93 -16.73 21.22
CA SER A 10 14.39 -15.42 21.71
C SER A 10 15.14 -14.61 20.64
N ALA A 11 16.01 -15.27 19.86
CA ALA A 11 16.71 -14.61 18.76
C ALA A 11 15.75 -14.17 17.63
N MET A 12 14.73 -14.97 17.34
CA MET A 12 13.67 -14.60 16.40
C MET A 12 12.86 -13.40 16.93
N ASP A 13 12.44 -13.42 18.19
CA ASP A 13 11.65 -12.34 18.82
C ASP A 13 12.39 -11.00 18.82
N LEU A 14 13.70 -11.03 19.06
CA LEU A 14 14.55 -9.85 18.96
C LEU A 14 14.61 -9.32 17.51
N ALA A 15 14.75 -10.21 16.52
CA ALA A 15 14.75 -9.83 15.11
C ALA A 15 13.40 -9.23 14.68
N PHE A 16 12.29 -9.83 15.10
CA PHE A 16 10.95 -9.32 14.86
C PHE A 16 10.74 -7.94 15.50
N SER A 17 11.12 -7.77 16.76
CA SER A 17 10.96 -6.49 17.45
C SER A 17 11.85 -5.40 16.85
N ARG A 18 13.04 -5.75 16.37
CA ARG A 18 13.91 -4.84 15.62
C ARG A 18 13.27 -4.39 14.30
N GLN A 19 12.63 -5.31 13.60
CA GLN A 19 11.89 -5.01 12.38
C GLN A 19 10.67 -4.13 12.68
N GLY A 20 9.93 -4.42 13.75
CA GLY A 20 8.81 -3.60 14.21
C GLY A 20 9.21 -2.17 14.55
N MET A 21 10.36 -1.98 15.21
CA MET A 21 10.92 -0.66 15.48
C MET A 21 11.27 0.09 14.19
N LYS A 22 11.92 -0.57 13.21
CA LYS A 22 12.17 0.04 11.90
C LYS A 22 10.87 0.39 11.17
N GLY A 23 9.89 -0.50 11.17
CA GLY A 23 8.58 -0.30 10.55
C GLY A 23 7.77 0.82 11.19
N SER A 24 7.96 1.08 12.49
CA SER A 24 7.27 2.18 13.19
C SER A 24 7.58 3.56 12.61
N TYR A 25 8.77 3.75 12.01
CA TYR A 25 9.13 5.00 11.33
C TYR A 25 8.46 5.16 9.97
N SER A 26 7.91 4.09 9.36
CA SER A 26 7.19 4.22 8.09
C SER A 26 5.94 5.12 8.21
N GLY A 27 5.40 5.29 9.43
CA GLY A 27 4.27 6.18 9.66
C GLY A 27 4.55 7.65 9.33
N ILE A 28 5.77 8.14 9.60
CA ILE A 28 6.15 9.54 9.38
C ILE A 28 6.70 9.83 7.97
N LEU A 29 6.97 8.78 7.20
CA LEU A 29 7.56 8.89 5.87
C LEU A 29 6.46 8.98 4.80
N PRO A 30 6.72 9.67 3.68
CA PRO A 30 5.82 9.64 2.55
C PRO A 30 5.76 8.22 1.97
N SER A 31 4.57 7.81 1.53
CA SER A 31 4.34 6.59 0.79
C SER A 31 4.22 6.90 -0.70
N PHE A 32 4.94 6.11 -1.52
CA PHE A 32 4.87 6.19 -2.97
C PHE A 32 4.25 4.90 -3.50
N ARG A 33 3.23 5.02 -4.35
CA ARG A 33 2.55 3.86 -4.95
C ARG A 33 2.39 4.04 -6.45
N PHE A 34 2.63 2.96 -7.17
CA PHE A 34 2.32 2.83 -8.58
C PHE A 34 1.20 1.80 -8.72
N SER A 35 0.20 2.10 -9.54
CA SER A 35 -0.90 1.18 -9.83
C SER A 35 -1.29 1.24 -11.30
N GLY A 36 -1.49 0.09 -11.91
CA GLY A 36 -2.08 -0.05 -13.24
C GLY A 36 -3.42 -0.77 -13.13
N ASN A 37 -4.42 -0.32 -13.86
CA ASN A 37 -5.75 -0.91 -13.87
C ASN A 37 -6.27 -1.02 -15.31
N MET A 38 -6.95 -2.11 -15.63
CA MET A 38 -7.69 -2.27 -16.87
C MET A 38 -9.12 -2.63 -16.52
N ASN A 39 -10.09 -1.90 -17.08
CA ASN A 39 -11.50 -2.09 -16.79
C ASN A 39 -12.30 -2.11 -18.09
N GLU A 40 -13.23 -3.06 -18.21
CA GLU A 40 -14.28 -3.02 -19.24
C GLU A 40 -15.55 -2.43 -18.62
N THR A 41 -15.96 -1.26 -19.13
CA THR A 41 -17.22 -0.63 -18.78
C THR A 41 -18.26 -0.98 -19.82
N ARG A 42 -19.39 -1.57 -19.41
CA ARG A 42 -20.53 -1.88 -20.28
C ARG A 42 -21.66 -0.88 -20.07
N PHE A 43 -22.29 -0.45 -21.14
CA PHE A 43 -23.35 0.55 -21.13
C PHE A 43 -24.41 0.22 -22.19
N PRO A 44 -25.65 0.75 -22.06
CA PRO A 44 -26.68 0.57 -23.07
C PRO A 44 -26.18 0.95 -24.45
N ALA A 45 -26.53 0.14 -25.44
CA ALA A 45 -25.97 0.30 -26.76
C ALA A 45 -26.45 1.61 -27.41
N GLN A 46 -25.49 2.43 -27.83
CA GLN A 46 -25.73 3.73 -28.45
C GLN A 46 -25.15 3.75 -29.87
N ILE A 47 -25.82 4.46 -30.77
CA ILE A 47 -25.38 4.67 -32.16
C ILE A 47 -24.65 5.99 -32.18
N GLY A 48 -23.40 5.99 -32.63
CA GLY A 48 -22.55 7.17 -32.51
C GLY A 48 -21.84 7.22 -31.16
N GLY A 49 -20.55 7.49 -31.19
CA GLY A 49 -19.73 7.70 -30.00
C GLY A 49 -18.41 8.36 -30.39
N PHE A 50 -17.89 9.21 -29.50
CA PHE A 50 -16.54 9.74 -29.64
C PHE A 50 -15.61 8.88 -28.79
N ASN A 51 -14.68 8.19 -29.43
CA ASN A 51 -13.63 7.49 -28.71
C ASN A 51 -12.57 8.52 -28.30
N THR A 52 -12.56 8.91 -27.02
CA THR A 52 -11.61 9.89 -26.48
C THR A 52 -10.15 9.40 -26.50
N GLU A 53 -9.93 8.08 -26.60
CA GLU A 53 -8.59 7.49 -26.64
C GLU A 53 -8.01 7.45 -28.06
N THR A 54 -8.82 7.23 -29.09
CA THR A 54 -8.36 7.20 -30.50
C THR A 54 -8.68 8.47 -31.29
N GLY A 55 -9.55 9.34 -30.78
CA GLY A 55 -10.02 10.54 -31.47
C GLY A 55 -10.99 10.28 -32.62
N GLU A 56 -11.44 9.04 -32.80
CA GLU A 56 -12.32 8.64 -33.91
C GLU A 56 -13.80 8.72 -33.53
N LEU A 57 -14.61 9.16 -34.49
CA LEU A 57 -16.06 9.12 -34.41
C LEU A 57 -16.54 7.75 -34.89
N THR A 58 -17.02 6.93 -33.96
CA THR A 58 -17.58 5.62 -34.29
C THR A 58 -19.05 5.81 -34.63
N LEU A 59 -19.41 5.60 -35.89
CA LEU A 59 -20.81 5.67 -36.35
C LEU A 59 -21.58 4.37 -36.08
N ASP A 60 -20.87 3.33 -35.61
CA ASP A 60 -21.39 2.01 -35.35
C ASP A 60 -21.94 1.88 -33.92
N LYS A 61 -22.68 0.80 -33.64
CA LYS A 61 -23.32 0.57 -32.33
C LYS A 61 -22.30 0.13 -31.28
N ILE A 62 -22.06 0.96 -30.26
CA ILE A 62 -21.14 0.65 -29.14
C ILE A 62 -21.93 0.36 -27.87
N SER A 63 -21.54 -0.68 -27.13
CA SER A 63 -22.11 -1.04 -25.82
C SER A 63 -21.07 -1.34 -24.73
N SER A 64 -19.78 -1.24 -25.04
CA SER A 64 -18.73 -1.37 -24.04
C SER A 64 -17.47 -0.60 -24.44
N GLN A 65 -16.66 -0.27 -23.43
CA GLN A 65 -15.37 0.38 -23.58
C GLN A 65 -14.38 -0.29 -22.65
N ILE A 66 -13.22 -0.68 -23.18
CA ILE A 66 -12.08 -1.13 -22.40
C ILE A 66 -11.18 0.06 -22.18
N SER A 67 -10.89 0.38 -20.92
CA SER A 67 -9.95 1.44 -20.56
C SER A 67 -8.81 0.86 -19.75
N ALA A 68 -7.59 1.27 -20.08
CA ALA A 68 -6.39 0.95 -19.35
C ALA A 68 -5.77 2.25 -18.78
N SER A 69 -5.40 2.23 -17.51
CA SER A 69 -4.83 3.38 -16.82
C SER A 69 -3.63 2.96 -15.99
N SER A 70 -2.69 3.88 -15.82
CA SER A 70 -1.57 3.75 -14.89
C SER A 70 -1.46 5.05 -14.09
N SER A 71 -1.27 4.94 -12.79
CA SER A 71 -1.21 6.07 -11.87
C SER A 71 -0.06 5.93 -10.88
N ILE A 72 0.59 7.06 -10.61
CA ILE A 72 1.58 7.22 -9.56
C ILE A 72 0.97 8.12 -8.49
N SER A 73 1.08 7.73 -7.22
CA SER A 73 0.60 8.51 -6.09
C SER A 73 1.68 8.66 -5.02
N LEU A 74 1.83 9.88 -4.51
CA LEU A 74 2.68 10.22 -3.37
C LEU A 74 1.77 10.73 -2.25
N SER A 75 1.78 10.06 -1.10
CA SER A 75 0.93 10.38 0.04
C SER A 75 1.75 10.45 1.31
N GLN A 76 1.76 11.61 1.95
CA GLN A 76 2.35 11.83 3.27
C GLN A 76 1.28 12.42 4.17
N ASN A 77 1.04 11.81 5.32
CA ASN A 77 0.31 12.52 6.37
C ASN A 77 1.26 13.59 6.95
N ILE A 78 0.75 14.74 7.38
CA ILE A 78 1.56 15.86 7.90
C ILE A 78 1.33 16.08 9.40
N TYR A 79 0.23 15.57 9.94
CA TYR A 79 -0.09 15.62 11.36
C TYR A 79 -1.18 14.60 11.69
N ASP A 80 -0.97 13.83 12.77
CA ASP A 80 -1.85 12.71 13.14
C ASP A 80 -2.26 12.71 14.61
N GLY A 81 -2.16 13.85 15.30
CA GLY A 81 -2.45 13.95 16.73
C GLY A 81 -1.38 13.31 17.63
N GLY A 82 -0.21 12.96 17.10
CA GLY A 82 0.89 12.34 17.86
C GLY A 82 0.86 10.81 17.85
N VAL A 83 0.00 10.18 17.05
CA VAL A 83 -0.13 8.73 16.93
C VAL A 83 1.19 8.08 16.46
N TRP A 84 1.91 8.71 15.54
CA TRP A 84 3.21 8.23 15.07
C TRP A 84 4.25 8.19 16.18
N TRP A 85 4.33 9.26 16.99
CA TRP A 85 5.26 9.31 18.11
C TRP A 85 4.93 8.25 19.15
N ASN A 86 3.65 8.00 19.40
CA ASN A 86 3.21 6.93 20.29
C ASN A 86 3.58 5.54 19.73
N THR A 87 3.36 5.33 18.44
CA THR A 87 3.70 4.08 17.75
C THR A 87 5.20 3.79 17.78
N ILE A 88 6.04 4.80 17.53
CA ILE A 88 7.50 4.69 17.62
C ILE A 88 7.94 4.38 19.06
N ARG A 89 7.34 5.05 20.06
CA ARG A 89 7.62 4.79 21.48
C ARG A 89 7.24 3.37 21.89
N GLN A 90 6.08 2.88 21.47
CA GLN A 90 5.63 1.52 21.75
C GLN A 90 6.57 0.48 21.13
N ALA A 91 6.92 0.63 19.85
CA ALA A 91 7.82 -0.30 19.16
C ALA A 91 9.23 -0.30 19.78
N ARG A 92 9.74 0.86 20.22
CA ARG A 92 11.00 0.96 20.96
C ARG A 92 10.95 0.23 22.29
N ASN A 93 9.83 0.32 23.02
CA ASN A 93 9.67 -0.38 24.28
C ASN A 93 9.63 -1.90 24.08
N SER A 94 8.87 -2.38 23.08
CA SER A 94 8.84 -3.80 22.72
C SER A 94 10.23 -4.34 22.36
N TYR A 95 11.02 -3.60 21.57
CA TYR A 95 12.40 -3.97 21.26
C TYR A 95 13.27 -4.10 22.51
N ARG A 96 13.17 -3.15 23.44
CA ARG A 96 13.94 -3.18 24.69
C ARG A 96 13.57 -4.37 25.59
N ILE A 97 12.30 -4.77 25.60
CA ILE A 97 11.85 -5.94 26.37
C ILE A 97 12.44 -7.24 25.81
N THR A 98 12.52 -7.37 24.48
CA THR A 98 13.11 -8.56 23.84
C THR A 98 14.65 -8.61 23.87
N GLU A 99 15.31 -7.51 24.21
CA GLU A 99 16.77 -7.45 24.39
C GLU A 99 17.22 -7.86 25.80
N GLN A 100 16.31 -7.80 26.78
CA GLN A 100 16.52 -8.23 28.17
C GLN A 100 16.36 -9.75 28.30
#